data_AF-A0A067T4I6-F1
#
_entry.id   AF-A0A067T4I6-F1
#
_cell.length_a   1.000
_cell.length_b   1.000
_cell.length_c   1.000
_cell.angle_alpha   90.00
_cell.angle_beta   90.00
_cell.angle_gamma   90.00
#
_symmetry.space_group_name_H-M   'P 1'
#
loop_
_entity.id
_entity.type
_entity.pdbx_description
1 polymer ?
#
loop_
_entity_poly.entity_id
_entity_poly.type
_entity_poly.pdbx_seq_one_letter_code
_entity_poly.pdbx_strand_id
1 'polypeptide(L)'
;MAVELAIVSFVCAALLAVFIPVRRVRTSIPHLAIVLWLVGCNLIHGVNALLWDGNVNIHIPVWCDIVTKFLLGANIALPGALLSITLRLELVSSSRTLFTDKKVTRNRTILELVLCYVVPLLYMSLREYKLALIMLHLTFLLTLLFRPRRPRSQV
;
A
#
# COMPACT_ATOMS: atom_id res chain seq x y z
N MET A 1 -5.27 -17.12 20.96
CA MET A 1 -4.39 -15.96 20.63
C MET A 1 -4.80 -15.29 19.33
N ALA A 2 -5.06 -16.03 18.24
CA ALA A 2 -5.51 -15.45 16.96
C ALA A 2 -6.85 -14.68 17.08
N VAL A 3 -7.79 -15.20 17.85
CA VAL A 3 -9.11 -14.59 18.08
C VAL A 3 -9.01 -13.19 18.72
N GLU A 4 -8.12 -13.00 19.69
CA GLU A 4 -7.86 -11.70 20.33
C GLU A 4 -7.37 -10.65 19.31
N LEU A 5 -6.44 -11.04 18.43
CA LEU A 5 -5.90 -10.15 17.39
C LEU A 5 -6.96 -9.80 16.34
N ALA A 6 -7.86 -10.74 16.00
CA ALA A 6 -8.96 -10.49 15.09
C ALA A 6 -9.93 -9.46 15.68
N ILE A 7 -10.34 -9.65 16.94
CA ILE A 7 -11.29 -8.76 17.64
C ILE A 7 -10.72 -7.33 17.70
N VAL A 8 -9.47 -7.17 18.12
CA VAL A 8 -8.83 -5.84 18.19
C VAL A 8 -8.80 -5.16 16.82
N SER A 9 -8.51 -5.92 15.76
CA SER A 9 -8.47 -5.40 14.39
C SER A 9 -9.84 -4.95 13.91
N PHE A 10 -10.90 -5.73 14.14
CA PHE A 10 -12.27 -5.35 13.78
C PHE A 10 -12.79 -4.16 14.59
N VAL A 11 -12.48 -4.10 15.89
CA VAL A 11 -12.84 -2.96 16.74
C VAL A 11 -12.13 -1.70 16.27
N CYS A 12 -10.83 -1.78 15.97
CA CYS A 12 -10.06 -0.65 15.45
C CYS A 12 -10.59 -0.18 14.08
N ALA A 13 -10.92 -1.11 13.18
CA ALA A 13 -11.54 -0.79 11.89
C ALA A 13 -12.91 -0.11 12.06
N ALA A 14 -13.75 -0.60 12.97
CA ALA A 14 -15.06 -0.01 13.25
C ALA A 14 -14.93 1.41 13.82
N LEU A 15 -14.01 1.61 14.77
CA LEU A 15 -13.72 2.94 15.31
C LEU A 15 -13.25 3.90 14.22
N LEU A 16 -12.33 3.48 13.36
CA LEU A 16 -11.86 4.27 12.22
C LEU A 16 -12.96 4.56 11.20
N ALA A 17 -13.85 3.61 10.95
CA ALA A 17 -15.00 3.79 10.05
C ALA A 17 -15.97 4.86 10.59
N VAL A 18 -16.14 4.95 11.91
CA VAL A 18 -16.93 6.01 12.55
C VAL A 18 -16.31 7.41 12.37
N PHE A 19 -14.99 7.51 12.15
CA PHE A 19 -14.34 8.78 11.83
C PHE A 19 -14.53 9.22 10.36
N ILE A 20 -14.90 8.32 9.45
CA ILE A 20 -15.17 8.64 8.03
C ILE A 20 -16.31 9.66 7.83
N PRO A 21 -17.46 9.59 8.51
CA PRO A 21 -18.52 10.59 8.38
C PRO A 21 -18.19 11.93 9.04
N VAL A 22 -17.13 12.03 9.85
CA VAL A 22 -16.77 13.28 10.52
C VAL A 22 -16.39 14.32 9.47
N ARG A 23 -17.12 15.44 9.46
CA ARG A 23 -16.99 16.52 8.47
C ARG A 23 -15.53 16.92 8.24
N ARG A 24 -14.72 16.95 9.30
CA ARG A 24 -13.30 17.34 9.26
C ARG A 24 -12.40 16.39 8.47
N VAL A 25 -12.73 15.08 8.44
CA VAL A 25 -12.00 14.08 7.67
C VAL A 25 -12.39 14.15 6.19
N ARG A 26 -13.69 14.31 5.90
CA ARG A 26 -14.19 14.40 4.51
C ARG A 26 -13.66 15.60 3.75
N THR A 27 -13.38 16.72 4.41
CA THR A 27 -12.91 17.93 3.73
C THR A 27 -11.45 17.85 3.30
N SER A 28 -10.70 16.84 3.73
CA SER A 28 -9.25 16.79 3.51
C SER A 28 -8.83 15.43 2.98
N ILE A 29 -8.32 15.44 1.75
CA ILE A 29 -7.85 14.27 1.00
C ILE A 29 -6.87 13.39 1.81
N PRO A 30 -5.83 13.94 2.46
CA PRO A 30 -4.86 13.08 3.15
C PRO A 30 -5.40 12.43 4.43
N HIS A 31 -6.32 13.10 5.14
CA HIS A 31 -6.98 12.49 6.29
C HIS A 31 -7.87 11.33 5.87
N LEU A 32 -8.64 11.50 4.78
CA LEU A 32 -9.47 10.45 4.23
C LEU A 32 -8.64 9.27 3.71
N ALA A 33 -7.50 9.54 3.05
CA ALA A 33 -6.59 8.51 2.59
C ALA A 33 -6.05 7.66 3.76
N ILE A 34 -5.54 8.28 4.84
CA ILE A 34 -5.03 7.55 6.01
C ILE A 34 -6.10 6.64 6.59
N VAL A 35 -7.32 7.15 6.80
CA VAL A 35 -8.41 6.36 7.37
C VAL A 35 -8.77 5.19 6.44
N LEU A 36 -8.90 5.42 5.13
CA LEU A 36 -9.22 4.38 4.15
C LEU A 36 -8.16 3.28 4.13
N TRP A 37 -6.88 3.64 4.09
CA TRP A 37 -5.76 2.69 4.09
C TRP A 37 -5.67 1.91 5.41
N LEU A 38 -5.83 2.57 6.57
CA LEU A 38 -5.82 1.89 7.88
C LEU A 38 -7.01 0.93 8.04
N VAL A 39 -8.22 1.31 7.63
CA VAL A 39 -9.39 0.43 7.68
C VAL A 39 -9.13 -0.82 6.82
N GLY A 40 -8.57 -0.65 5.63
CA GLY A 40 -8.18 -1.78 4.78
C GLY A 40 -7.14 -2.70 5.42
N CYS A 41 -6.08 -2.14 6.02
CA CYS A 41 -5.06 -2.93 6.72
C CYS A 41 -5.65 -3.72 7.90
N ASN A 42 -6.49 -3.08 8.73
CA ASN A 42 -7.12 -3.76 9.87
C ASN A 42 -8.07 -4.88 9.41
N LEU A 43 -8.83 -4.66 8.32
CA LEU A 43 -9.69 -5.70 7.76
C LEU A 43 -8.87 -6.90 7.28
N ILE A 44 -7.76 -6.66 6.58
CA ILE A 44 -6.84 -7.72 6.14
C ILE A 44 -6.28 -8.49 7.33
N HIS A 45 -5.81 -7.82 8.38
CA HIS A 45 -5.30 -8.49 9.58
C HIS A 45 -6.38 -9.30 10.30
N GLY A 46 -7.61 -8.79 10.37
CA GLY A 46 -8.75 -9.49 10.94
C GLY A 46 -9.10 -10.76 10.15
N VAL A 47 -9.24 -10.67 8.83
CA VAL A 47 -9.51 -11.83 7.96
C VAL A 47 -8.36 -12.83 8.01
N ASN A 48 -7.13 -12.35 8.06
CA ASN A 48 -5.94 -13.20 8.18
C ASN A 48 -5.89 -13.99 9.50
N ALA A 49 -6.28 -13.36 10.60
CA ALA A 49 -6.39 -14.02 11.90
C ALA A 49 -7.53 -15.06 11.94
N LEU A 50 -8.63 -14.82 11.22
CA LEU A 50 -9.74 -15.78 11.07
C LEU A 50 -9.36 -16.98 10.17
N LEU A 51 -8.69 -16.73 9.05
CA LEU A 51 -8.30 -17.78 8.10
C LEU A 51 -7.24 -18.74 8.65
N TRP A 52 -6.35 -18.25 9.51
CA TRP A 52 -5.29 -19.05 10.13
C TRP A 52 -5.63 -19.55 11.54
N ASP A 53 -6.88 -19.42 11.99
CA ASP A 53 -7.30 -20.05 13.23
C ASP A 53 -7.45 -21.57 13.02
N GLY A 54 -6.51 -22.33 13.58
CA GLY A 54 -6.54 -23.80 13.59
C GLY A 54 -6.07 -24.51 12.31
N ASN A 55 -5.57 -23.79 11.29
CA ASN A 55 -5.14 -24.40 10.03
C ASN A 55 -3.88 -23.74 9.45
N VAL A 56 -2.84 -24.55 9.20
CA VAL A 56 -1.52 -24.11 8.67
C VAL A 56 -1.41 -24.30 7.16
N ASN A 57 -2.45 -24.84 6.53
CA ASN A 57 -2.41 -25.25 5.12
C ASN A 57 -2.87 -24.11 4.19
N ILE A 58 -2.11 -23.85 3.10
CA ILE A 58 -2.33 -22.75 2.16
C ILE A 58 -3.65 -22.97 1.40
N HIS A 59 -4.77 -22.50 1.96
CA HIS A 59 -6.10 -22.74 1.39
C HIS A 59 -6.37 -21.90 0.13
N ILE A 60 -5.80 -20.69 0.02
CA ILE A 60 -6.15 -19.74 -1.06
C ILE A 60 -4.91 -18.92 -1.46
N PRO A 61 -4.10 -19.36 -2.44
CA PRO A 61 -2.92 -18.60 -2.89
C PRO A 61 -3.27 -17.20 -3.42
N VAL A 62 -4.49 -17.02 -3.95
CA VAL A 62 -5.01 -15.72 -4.43
C VAL A 62 -5.13 -14.70 -3.31
N TRP A 63 -5.51 -15.11 -2.09
CA TRP A 63 -5.66 -14.19 -0.95
C TRP A 63 -4.31 -13.61 -0.52
N CYS A 64 -3.29 -14.46 -0.42
CA CYS A 64 -1.97 -14.06 0.03
C CYS A 64 -1.30 -13.04 -0.92
N ASP A 65 -1.54 -13.17 -2.23
CA ASP A 65 -1.04 -12.21 -3.22
C ASP A 65 -1.72 -10.84 -3.07
N ILE A 66 -3.05 -10.82 -2.89
CA ILE A 66 -3.83 -9.57 -2.65
C ILE A 66 -3.36 -8.87 -1.37
N VAL A 67 -3.25 -9.62 -0.27
CA VAL A 67 -2.82 -9.10 1.04
C VAL A 67 -1.44 -8.47 0.95
N THR A 68 -0.49 -9.17 0.31
CA THR A 68 0.88 -8.69 0.16
C THR A 68 0.94 -7.41 -0.68
N LYS A 69 0.21 -7.36 -1.81
CA LYS A 69 0.12 -6.17 -2.66
C LYS A 69 -0.46 -4.97 -1.91
N PHE A 70 -1.56 -5.19 -1.19
CA PHE A 70 -2.23 -4.14 -0.43
C PHE A 70 -1.34 -3.59 0.69
N LEU A 71 -0.76 -4.47 1.51
CA LEU A 71 0.09 -4.07 2.65
C LEU A 71 1.33 -3.30 2.18
N LEU A 72 1.92 -3.69 1.05
CA LEU A 72 3.04 -2.96 0.46
C LEU A 72 2.65 -1.55 0.00
N GLY A 73 1.46 -1.36 -0.58
CA GLY A 73 0.99 -0.03 -0.94
C GLY A 73 0.68 0.83 0.29
N ALA A 74 0.09 0.24 1.33
CA ALA A 74 -0.18 0.94 2.59
C ALA A 74 1.10 1.50 3.24
N ASN A 75 2.21 0.74 3.20
CA ASN A 75 3.50 1.18 3.73
C ASN A 75 4.06 2.44 3.04
N ILE A 76 3.57 2.79 1.84
CA ILE A 76 3.98 4.00 1.11
C ILE A 76 2.90 5.09 1.20
N ALA A 77 1.63 4.68 1.14
CA ALA A 77 0.51 5.59 1.25
C ALA A 77 0.50 6.35 2.58
N LEU A 78 0.84 5.66 3.69
CA LEU A 78 0.86 6.25 5.02
C LEU A 78 1.92 7.34 5.20
N PRO A 79 3.21 7.10 4.95
CA PRO A 79 4.20 8.18 5.00
C PRO A 79 3.93 9.26 3.96
N GLY A 80 3.39 8.93 2.78
CA GLY A 80 2.98 9.90 1.78
C GLY A 80 1.88 10.86 2.28
N ALA A 81 0.87 10.32 2.96
CA ALA A 81 -0.18 11.12 3.56
C ALA A 81 0.32 11.95 4.75
N LEU A 82 1.19 11.39 5.60
CA LEU A 82 1.81 12.14 6.70
C LEU A 82 2.65 13.32 6.18
N LEU A 83 3.46 13.10 5.15
CA LEU A 83 4.23 14.17 4.50
C LEU A 83 3.31 15.31 4.03
N SER A 84 2.20 14.97 3.37
CA SER A 84 1.26 15.97 2.88
C SER A 84 0.59 16.79 4.01
N ILE A 85 0.35 16.17 5.17
CA ILE A 85 -0.14 16.86 6.38
C ILE A 85 0.95 17.77 6.96
N THR A 86 2.20 17.32 7.02
CA THR A 86 3.31 18.15 7.52
C THR A 86 3.58 19.34 6.61
N LEU A 87 3.54 19.16 5.29
CA LEU A 87 3.62 20.26 4.31
C LEU A 87 2.45 21.24 4.49
N ARG A 88 1.26 20.74 4.85
CA ARG A 88 0.11 21.59 5.17
C ARG A 88 0.37 22.46 6.40
N LEU A 89 0.97 21.89 7.43
CA LEU A 89 1.28 22.58 8.67
C LEU A 89 2.40 23.61 8.47
N GLU A 90 3.44 23.26 7.72
CA GLU A 90 4.55 24.16 7.38
C GLU A 90 4.04 25.44 6.70
N LEU A 91 3.14 25.31 5.73
CA LEU A 91 2.53 26.44 5.05
C LEU A 91 1.68 27.33 5.96
N VAL A 92 0.99 26.75 6.95
CA VAL A 92 0.18 27.52 7.92
C VAL A 92 1.06 28.22 8.95
N SER A 93 2.17 27.59 9.38
CA SER A 93 3.11 28.18 10.33
C SER A 93 4.00 29.25 9.72
N SER A 94 4.31 29.15 8.42
CA SER A 94 5.30 30.00 7.76
C SER A 94 4.86 31.48 7.64
N SER A 95 3.60 31.83 7.93
CA SER A 95 3.04 33.20 7.84
C SER A 95 3.24 33.90 6.49
N ARG A 96 3.78 33.20 5.48
CA ARG A 96 3.87 33.69 4.11
C ARG A 96 2.47 34.07 3.68
N THR A 97 2.30 35.33 3.30
CA THR A 97 1.11 35.86 2.65
C THR A 97 0.93 35.12 1.34
N LEU A 98 0.29 33.96 1.42
CA LEU A 98 -0.22 33.24 0.27
C LEU A 98 -1.32 34.11 -0.30
N PHE A 99 -0.96 35.04 -1.17
CA PHE A 99 -1.90 35.56 -2.16
C PHE A 99 -2.66 34.34 -2.67
N THR A 100 -3.97 34.33 -2.46
CA THR A 100 -4.85 33.19 -2.63
C THR A 100 -4.99 32.86 -4.11
N ASP A 101 -3.89 32.42 -4.71
CA ASP A 101 -3.82 32.03 -6.09
C ASP A 101 -4.44 30.63 -6.17
N LYS A 102 -5.53 30.56 -6.93
CA LYS A 102 -6.25 29.32 -7.22
C LYS A 102 -5.31 28.26 -7.79
N LYS A 103 -4.23 28.66 -8.47
CA LYS A 103 -3.20 27.76 -9.01
C LYS A 103 -2.41 27.04 -7.92
N VAL A 104 -2.03 27.73 -6.84
CA VAL A 104 -1.28 27.14 -5.72
C VAL A 104 -2.14 26.12 -4.99
N THR A 105 -3.42 26.45 -4.75
CA THR A 105 -4.38 25.53 -4.12
C THR A 105 -4.59 24.28 -4.97
N ARG A 106 -4.78 24.44 -6.28
CA ARG A 106 -4.97 23.32 -7.21
C ARG A 106 -3.75 22.39 -7.27
N ASN A 107 -2.55 22.94 -7.41
CA ASN A 107 -1.32 22.16 -7.50
C ASN A 107 -1.10 21.34 -6.22
N ARG A 108 -1.45 21.90 -5.07
CA ARG A 108 -1.37 21.22 -3.79
C ARG A 108 -2.36 20.06 -3.68
N THR A 109 -3.62 20.25 -4.08
CA THR A 109 -4.61 19.16 -4.10
C THR A 109 -4.17 18.03 -5.03
N ILE A 110 -3.55 18.36 -6.18
CA ILE A 110 -2.99 17.37 -7.10
C ILE A 110 -1.84 16.62 -6.42
N LEU A 111 -0.93 17.31 -5.74
CA LEU A 111 0.19 16.69 -5.03
C LEU A 111 -0.31 15.76 -3.91
N GLU A 112 -1.30 16.19 -3.13
CA GLU A 112 -1.95 15.38 -2.10
C GLU A 112 -2.55 14.08 -2.69
N LEU A 113 -3.26 14.19 -3.82
CA LEU A 113 -3.81 13.01 -4.54
C LEU A 113 -2.71 12.09 -5.08
N VAL A 114 -1.65 12.67 -5.64
CA VAL A 114 -0.53 11.92 -6.22
C VAL A 114 0.18 11.12 -5.13
N LEU A 115 0.54 11.74 -4.02
CA LEU A 115 1.23 11.07 -2.92
C LEU A 115 0.36 10.02 -2.22
N CYS A 116 -0.95 10.29 -2.03
CA CYS A 116 -1.82 9.40 -1.26
C CYS A 116 -2.40 8.23 -2.05
N TYR A 117 -2.53 8.34 -3.39
CA TYR A 117 -3.17 7.33 -4.24
C TYR A 117 -2.32 6.91 -5.43
N VAL A 118 -1.82 7.87 -6.21
CA VAL A 118 -1.12 7.56 -7.47
C VAL A 118 0.22 6.86 -7.20
N VAL A 119 1.01 7.34 -6.24
CA VAL A 119 2.30 6.74 -5.89
C VAL A 119 2.15 5.31 -5.33
N PRO A 120 1.24 5.04 -4.38
CA PRO A 120 0.95 3.67 -3.94
C PRO A 120 0.50 2.74 -5.07
N LEU A 121 -0.41 3.21 -5.95
CA LEU A 121 -0.89 2.43 -7.08
C LEU A 121 0.24 2.16 -8.10
N LEU A 122 1.01 3.18 -8.45
CA LEU A 122 2.19 3.03 -9.29
C LEU A 122 3.20 2.06 -8.67
N TYR A 123 3.36 2.04 -7.35
CA TYR A 123 4.28 1.13 -6.67
C TYR A 123 3.76 -0.31 -6.59
N MET A 124 2.43 -0.49 -6.50
CA MET A 124 1.80 -1.81 -6.63
C MET A 124 2.02 -2.35 -8.05
N SER A 125 1.70 -1.56 -9.08
CA SER A 125 1.97 -1.90 -10.48
C SER A 125 3.48 -2.12 -10.69
N LEU A 126 4.32 -1.13 -10.33
CA LEU A 126 5.72 -1.22 -9.89
C LEU A 126 6.39 -2.60 -9.92
N ARG A 127 5.85 -3.40 -9.02
CA ARG A 127 6.44 -4.61 -8.54
C ARG A 127 5.94 -5.82 -9.29
N GLU A 128 4.78 -5.76 -9.93
CA GLU A 128 4.41 -6.79 -10.89
C GLU A 128 5.48 -6.89 -11.99
N TYR A 129 6.01 -5.76 -12.45
CA TYR A 129 7.11 -5.74 -13.41
C TYR A 129 8.48 -6.04 -12.79
N LYS A 130 8.75 -5.71 -11.52
CA LYS A 130 10.00 -6.09 -10.85
C LYS A 130 10.05 -7.58 -10.49
N LEU A 131 8.92 -8.20 -10.14
CA LEU A 131 8.79 -9.65 -9.96
C LEU A 131 8.92 -10.35 -11.32
N ALA A 132 8.31 -9.82 -12.38
CA ALA A 132 8.50 -10.32 -13.73
C ALA A 132 9.95 -10.16 -14.21
N LEU A 133 10.65 -9.08 -13.87
CA LEU A 133 12.06 -8.87 -14.20
C LEU A 133 12.98 -9.81 -13.42
N ILE A 134 12.70 -10.04 -12.12
CA ILE A 134 13.44 -11.01 -11.29
C ILE A 134 13.18 -12.44 -11.78
N MET A 135 11.95 -12.81 -12.10
CA MET A 135 11.61 -14.11 -12.69
C MET A 135 12.24 -14.26 -14.09
N LEU A 136 12.18 -13.24 -14.95
CA LEU A 136 12.83 -13.24 -16.27
C LEU A 136 14.35 -13.40 -16.12
N HIS A 137 14.97 -12.69 -15.16
CA HIS A 137 16.41 -12.80 -14.88
C HIS A 137 16.76 -14.16 -14.29
N LEU A 138 15.90 -14.76 -13.44
CA LEU A 138 16.08 -16.09 -12.86
C LEU A 138 15.87 -17.21 -13.89
N THR A 139 14.86 -17.08 -14.77
CA THR A 139 14.62 -17.99 -15.91
C THR A 139 15.74 -17.88 -16.93
N PHE A 140 16.26 -16.69 -17.21
CA PHE A 140 17.42 -16.50 -18.09
C PHE A 140 18.70 -17.10 -17.49
N LEU A 141 18.94 -16.92 -16.18
CA LEU A 141 20.03 -17.56 -15.45
C LEU A 141 19.90 -19.09 -15.42
N LEU A 142 18.69 -19.62 -15.19
CA LEU A 142 18.42 -21.05 -15.24
C LEU A 142 18.56 -21.62 -16.66
N THR A 143 18.15 -20.89 -17.70
CA THR A 143 18.34 -21.31 -19.10
C THR A 143 19.81 -21.26 -19.51
N LEU A 144 20.61 -20.38 -18.91
CA LEU A 144 22.07 -20.34 -19.09
C LEU A 144 22.80 -21.43 -18.27
N LEU A 145 22.35 -21.73 -17.06
CA LEU A 145 22.89 -22.80 -16.20
C LEU A 145 22.49 -24.19 -16.70
N PHE A 146 21.27 -24.35 -17.22
CA PHE A 146 20.76 -25.56 -17.88
C PHE A 146 20.94 -25.52 -19.39
N ARG A 147 21.84 -24.68 -19.93
CA ARG A 147 22.28 -24.86 -21.32
C ARG A 147 23.10 -26.16 -21.36
N PRO A 148 22.60 -27.25 -21.97
CA PRO A 148 23.33 -28.50 -21.99
C PRO A 148 24.66 -28.27 -22.69
N ARG A 149 25.76 -28.53 -21.99
CA ARG A 149 27.11 -28.53 -22.55
C ARG A 149 27.11 -29.60 -23.64
N ARG A 150 27.12 -29.18 -24.92
CA ARG A 150 27.22 -30.11 -26.06
C ARG A 150 28.35 -31.11 -25.78
N PRO A 151 28.08 -32.43 -25.75
CA PRO A 151 29.17 -33.40 -25.69
C PRO A 151 30.01 -33.23 -26.97
N ARG A 152 31.31 -32.99 -26.81
CA ARG A 152 32.27 -33.14 -27.91
C ARG A 152 32.19 -34.60 -28.33
N SER A 153 31.62 -34.85 -29.51
CA SER A 153 31.78 -36.11 -30.22
C SER A 153 33.26 -36.31 -30.50
N GLN A 154 33.89 -37.20 -29.74
CA GLN A 154 35.06 -37.94 -30.23
C GLN A 154 34.55 -39.11 -31.05
N VAL A 155 34.49 -38.93 -32.37
CA VAL A 155 34.96 -39.88 -33.41
C VAL A 155 35.26 -39.04 -34.64
#